data_AF-A0A2K9EKJ0-F1
#
_entry.id   AF-A0A2K9EKJ0-F1
#
_cell.length_a   1.000
_cell.length_b   1.000
_cell.length_c   1.000
_cell.angle_alpha   90.00
_cell.angle_beta   90.00
_cell.angle_gamma   90.00
#
_symmetry.space_group_name_H-M   'P 1'
#
loop_
_entity.id
_entity.type
_entity.pdbx_description
1 polymer ?
#
loop_
_entity_poly.entity_id
_entity_poly.type
_entity_poly.pdbx_seq_one_letter_code
_entity_poly.pdbx_strand_id
1 'polypeptide(L)'
;MREFFINWSERLITAFVVMGGLFVLIAGLGAMFSGMPGGFWRGLGILVGGSIYLMVAAGFMYVAFGIYRNTQETNRLLAELLRK
;
A
#
# COMPACT_ATOMS: atom_id res chain seq x y z
N MET A 1 11.90 -20.91 -0.41
CA MET A 1 12.21 -19.58 -0.97
C MET A 1 10.96 -18.81 -1.41
N ARG A 2 10.03 -19.41 -2.19
CA ARG A 2 8.81 -18.72 -2.66
C ARG A 2 7.90 -18.20 -1.56
N GLU A 3 7.59 -19.02 -0.56
CA GLU A 3 6.72 -18.61 0.56
C GLU A 3 7.34 -17.50 1.42
N PHE A 4 8.65 -17.56 1.62
CA PHE A 4 9.39 -16.48 2.28
C PHE A 4 9.21 -15.16 1.52
N PHE A 5 9.48 -15.16 0.21
CA PHE A 5 9.35 -13.95 -0.60
C PHE A 5 7.91 -13.42 -0.56
N ILE A 6 6.92 -14.31 -0.72
CA ILE A 6 5.52 -13.90 -0.75
C ILE A 6 5.10 -13.25 0.59
N ASN A 7 5.39 -13.92 1.70
CA ASN A 7 5.00 -13.43 3.03
C ASN A 7 5.74 -12.12 3.39
N TRP A 8 7.01 -11.99 2.99
CA TRP A 8 7.76 -10.76 3.24
C TRP A 8 7.32 -9.60 2.37
N SER A 9 7.02 -9.83 1.09
CA SER A 9 6.50 -8.78 0.21
C SER A 9 5.18 -8.21 0.73
N GLU A 10 4.24 -9.06 1.18
CA GLU A 10 2.98 -8.59 1.77
C GLU A 10 3.21 -7.75 3.04
N ARG A 11 4.11 -8.18 3.91
CA ARG A 11 4.49 -7.42 5.12
C ARG A 11 5.18 -6.09 4.77
N LEU A 12 6.04 -6.08 3.77
CA LEU A 12 6.74 -4.86 3.32
C LEU A 12 5.76 -3.85 2.73
N ILE A 13 4.83 -4.29 1.87
CA ILE A 13 3.76 -3.42 1.34
C ILE A 13 2.97 -2.82 2.50
N THR A 14 2.55 -3.67 3.45
CA THR A 14 1.79 -3.23 4.63
C THR A 14 2.56 -2.19 5.45
N ALA A 15 3.84 -2.44 5.73
CA ALA A 15 4.71 -1.50 6.44
C ALA A 15 4.83 -0.16 5.69
N PHE A 16 4.99 -0.20 4.36
CA PHE A 16 5.03 1.01 3.53
C PHE A 16 3.75 1.82 3.59
N VAL A 17 2.59 1.15 3.55
CA VAL A 17 1.29 1.84 3.64
C VAL A 17 1.11 2.48 5.00
N VAL A 18 1.45 1.79 6.08
CA VAL A 18 1.37 2.34 7.45
C VAL A 18 2.29 3.55 7.60
N MET A 19 3.56 3.44 7.18
CA MET A 19 4.49 4.56 7.21
C MET A 19 4.02 5.72 6.34
N GLY A 20 3.54 5.45 5.12
CA GLY A 20 2.99 6.47 4.23
C GLY A 20 1.80 7.20 4.84
N GLY A 21 0.90 6.48 5.52
CA GLY A 21 -0.20 7.07 6.28
C GLY A 21 0.28 7.98 7.41
N LEU A 22 1.31 7.55 8.16
CA LEU A 22 1.93 8.39 9.18
C LEU A 22 2.54 9.66 8.60
N PHE A 23 3.25 9.57 7.47
CA PHE A 23 3.81 10.74 6.78
C PHE A 23 2.72 11.71 6.31
N VAL A 24 1.64 11.22 5.71
CA VAL A 24 0.49 12.04 5.30
C VAL A 24 -0.13 12.73 6.51
N LEU A 25 -0.30 12.01 7.61
CA LEU A 25 -0.89 12.54 8.83
C LEU A 25 0.00 13.63 9.45
N ILE A 26 1.30 13.39 9.58
CA ILE A 26 2.26 14.36 10.11
C ILE A 26 2.34 15.60 9.20
N ALA A 27 2.44 15.41 7.88
CA ALA A 27 2.49 16.51 6.92
C ALA A 27 1.20 17.34 6.92
N GLY A 28 0.04 16.68 7.00
CA GLY A 28 -1.26 17.33 7.04
C GLY A 28 -1.43 18.17 8.31
N LEU A 29 -1.19 17.58 9.49
CA LEU A 29 -1.28 18.29 10.76
C LEU A 29 -0.22 19.39 10.86
N GLY A 30 1.01 19.13 10.43
CA GLY A 30 2.08 20.14 10.40
C GLY A 30 1.70 21.35 9.55
N ALA A 31 1.09 21.13 8.38
CA ALA A 31 0.59 22.22 7.56
C ALA A 31 -0.59 22.97 8.21
N MET A 32 -1.55 22.25 8.83
CA MET A 32 -2.70 22.86 9.50
C MET A 32 -2.29 23.83 10.61
N PHE A 33 -1.29 23.46 11.41
CA PHE A 33 -0.87 24.21 12.60
C PHE A 33 0.39 25.07 12.40
N SER A 34 0.86 25.22 11.17
CA SER A 34 2.08 25.98 10.83
C SER A 34 2.00 27.51 11.04
N GLY A 35 0.82 28.06 11.34
CA GLY A 35 0.59 29.50 11.47
C GLY A 35 0.63 30.27 10.13
N MET A 36 0.84 29.59 9.00
CA MET A 36 0.77 30.20 7.68
C MET A 36 -0.68 30.56 7.30
N PRO A 37 -0.90 31.65 6.53
CA PRO A 37 -2.21 31.96 5.96
C PRO A 37 -2.74 30.77 5.16
N GLY A 38 -3.97 30.34 5.47
CA GLY A 38 -4.60 29.18 4.81
C GLY A 38 -4.03 27.81 5.21
N GLY A 39 -3.18 27.74 6.24
CA GLY A 39 -2.56 26.49 6.71
C GLY A 39 -3.56 25.37 6.97
N PHE A 40 -4.69 25.68 7.62
CA PHE A 40 -5.76 24.71 7.88
C PHE A 40 -6.29 24.05 6.60
N TRP A 41 -6.69 24.84 5.59
CA TRP A 41 -7.22 24.31 4.33
C TRP A 41 -6.16 23.54 3.54
N ARG A 42 -4.91 24.00 3.57
CA ARG A 42 -3.79 23.30 2.94
C ARG A 42 -3.55 21.94 3.59
N GLY A 43 -3.55 21.88 4.92
CA GLY A 43 -3.40 20.63 5.65
C GLY A 43 -4.57 19.68 5.42
N LEU A 44 -5.80 20.19 5.33
CA LEU A 44 -6.97 19.36 4.97
C LEU A 44 -6.81 18.76 3.57
N GLY A 45 -6.34 19.56 2.61
CA GLY A 45 -6.02 19.08 1.26
C GLY A 45 -4.96 17.99 1.24
N ILE A 46 -3.91 18.11 2.07
CA ILE A 46 -2.88 17.08 2.22
C ILE A 46 -3.45 15.80 2.82
N LEU A 47 -4.26 15.89 3.87
CA LEU A 47 -4.87 14.71 4.50
C LEU A 47 -5.79 13.98 3.52
N VAL A 48 -6.68 14.70 2.85
CA VAL A 48 -7.63 14.10 1.90
C VAL A 48 -6.90 13.57 0.67
N GLY A 49 -6.11 14.41 -0.01
CA GLY A 49 -5.40 14.03 -1.22
C GLY A 49 -4.35 12.95 -0.99
N GLY A 50 -3.58 13.07 0.09
CA GLY A 50 -2.57 12.08 0.49
C GLY A 50 -3.19 10.74 0.88
N SER A 51 -4.31 10.73 1.61
CA SER A 51 -5.00 9.48 1.95
C SER A 51 -5.59 8.80 0.74
N ILE A 52 -6.23 9.55 -0.17
CA ILE A 52 -6.75 9.01 -1.43
C ILE A 52 -5.61 8.43 -2.27
N TYR A 53 -4.51 9.17 -2.43
CA TYR A 53 -3.33 8.68 -3.15
C TYR A 53 -2.78 7.40 -2.53
N LEU A 54 -2.63 7.36 -1.20
CA LEU A 54 -2.13 6.19 -0.49
C LEU A 54 -3.06 4.99 -0.68
N MET A 55 -4.37 5.16 -0.60
CA MET A 55 -5.35 4.09 -0.83
C MET A 55 -5.24 3.53 -2.25
N VAL A 56 -5.16 4.40 -3.25
CA VAL A 56 -5.04 3.98 -4.65
C VAL A 56 -3.71 3.26 -4.88
N ALA A 57 -2.60 3.84 -4.44
CA ALA A 57 -1.28 3.23 -4.60
C ALA A 57 -1.17 1.88 -3.86
N ALA A 58 -1.65 1.82 -2.61
CA ALA A 58 -1.72 0.58 -1.84
C ALA A 58 -2.58 -0.47 -2.56
N GLY A 59 -3.77 -0.06 -3.02
CA GLY A 59 -4.68 -0.94 -3.75
C GLY A 59 -4.01 -1.56 -4.96
N PHE A 60 -3.33 -0.77 -5.79
CA PHE A 60 -2.58 -1.29 -6.94
C PHE A 60 -1.47 -2.26 -6.53
N MET A 61 -0.70 -1.96 -5.48
CA MET A 61 0.35 -2.85 -4.99
C MET A 61 -0.22 -4.20 -4.54
N TYR A 62 -1.30 -4.20 -3.74
CA TYR A 62 -1.95 -5.42 -3.29
C TYR A 62 -2.60 -6.21 -4.43
N VAL A 63 -3.22 -5.54 -5.40
CA VAL A 63 -3.80 -6.21 -6.59
C VAL A 63 -2.72 -6.87 -7.42
N ALA A 64 -1.64 -6.15 -7.77
CA ALA A 64 -0.54 -6.70 -8.55
C ALA A 64 0.10 -7.91 -7.84
N PHE A 65 0.29 -7.79 -6.52
CA PHE A 65 0.84 -8.86 -5.71
C PHE A 65 -0.11 -10.06 -5.58
N GLY A 66 -1.42 -9.81 -5.45
CA GLY A 66 -2.46 -10.83 -5.45
C GLY A 66 -2.51 -11.62 -6.76
N ILE A 67 -2.40 -10.95 -7.90
CA ILE A 67 -2.32 -11.60 -9.22
C ILE A 67 -1.09 -12.50 -9.33
N TYR A 68 0.07 -12.03 -8.83
CA TYR A 68 1.29 -12.83 -8.80
C TYR A 68 1.10 -14.11 -7.98
N ARG A 69 0.53 -14.00 -6.78
CA ARG A 69 0.25 -15.16 -5.90
C ARG A 69 -0.72 -16.14 -6.56
N ASN A 70 -1.79 -15.65 -7.17
CA ASN A 70 -2.79 -16.49 -7.83
C ASN A 70 -2.22 -17.23 -9.04
N THR A 71 -1.37 -16.57 -9.84
CA THR A 71 -0.68 -17.19 -10.97
C THR A 71 0.24 -18.32 -10.50
N GLN A 72 1.01 -18.08 -9.43
CA GLN A 72 1.90 -19.10 -8.86
C GLN A 72 1.14 -20.32 -8.34
N GLU A 73 -0.01 -20.10 -7.70
CA GLU A 73 -0.84 -21.18 -7.19
C GLU A 73 -1.52 -21.98 -8.31
N THR A 74 -2.01 -21.28 -9.34
CA THR A 74 -2.58 -21.93 -10.54
C THR A 74 -1.55 -22.84 -11.22
N ASN A 75 -0.31 -22.37 -11.37
CA ASN A 75 0.78 -23.17 -11.93
C ASN A 75 1.10 -24.40 -11.07
N ARG A 76 1.04 -24.28 -9.74
CA ARG A 76 1.25 -25.41 -8.82
C ARG A 76 0.17 -26.48 -9.01
N LEU A 77 -1.10 -26.06 -9.02
CA LEU A 77 -2.24 -26.98 -9.19
C LEU A 77 -2.22 -27.66 -10.57
N LEU A 78 -1.86 -26.94 -11.63
CA LEU A 78 -1.66 -27.52 -12.96
C LEU A 78 -0.56 -28.58 -12.98
N ALA A 79 0.57 -28.31 -12.33
CA ALA A 79 1.67 -29.28 -12.24
C ALA A 79 1.27 -30.54 -11.46
N GLU A 80 0.42 -30.42 -10.43
CA GLU A 80 -0.13 -31.56 -9.68
C GLU A 80 -1.14 -32.37 -10.51
N LEU A 81 -1.98 -31.70 -11.32
CA LEU A 81 -2.92 -32.37 -12.23
C LEU A 81 -2.21 -33.18 -13.31
N LEU A 82 -1.14 -32.64 -13.91
CA LEU A 82 -0.37 -33.28 -14.98
C LEU A 82 0.55 -34.41 -14.48
N ARG A 83 0.74 -34.54 -13.17
CA ARG A 83 1.50 -35.62 -12.54
C ARG A 83 0.65 -36.86 -12.23
N LYS A 84 -0.66 -36.80 -12.46
CA LYS A 84 -1.57 -37.95 -12.44
C LYS A 84 -1.59 -38.61 -13.81
#